data_AF-A0A916EDC9-F1
#
_entry.id   AF-A0A916EDC9-F1
#
_cell.length_a   1.000
_cell.length_b   1.000
_cell.length_c   1.000
_cell.angle_alpha   90.00
_cell.angle_beta   90.00
_cell.angle_gamma   90.00
#
_symmetry.space_group_name_H-M   'P 1'
#
loop_
_entity.id
_entity.type
_entity.pdbx_description
1 polymer ?
#
loop_
_entity_poly.entity_id
_entity_poly.type
_entity_poly.pdbx_seq_one_letter_code
_entity_poly.pdbx_strand_id
1 'polypeptide(L)'
;MSSLSIIYRQIIKNITTNQCPLLYLDIDTSNSDLLIKSVVGHVIALHSSLPADASPLANLLQNLNNCTGLYILTSSSDVESIILSAVFQRNGQFTRYQCKCGYVYLIGDCGQANGRG
;
A
#
# COMPACT_ATOMS: atom_id res chain seq x y z
N MET A 1 -19.33 -23.00 -8.15
CA MET A 1 -19.80 -21.75 -7.53
C MET A 1 -18.78 -21.34 -6.49
N SER A 2 -17.95 -20.34 -6.77
CA SER A 2 -16.98 -19.80 -5.82
C SER A 2 -17.73 -19.18 -4.65
N SER A 3 -17.66 -19.81 -3.47
CA SER A 3 -18.20 -19.21 -2.25
C SER A 3 -17.39 -17.95 -1.95
N LEU A 4 -18.02 -16.78 -2.07
CA LEU A 4 -17.44 -15.51 -1.63
C LEU A 4 -16.82 -15.67 -0.24
N SER A 5 -15.61 -15.13 -0.06
CA SER A 5 -14.84 -15.18 1.18
C SER A 5 -15.71 -14.81 2.39
N ILE A 6 -15.55 -15.53 3.50
CA ILE A 6 -16.23 -15.21 4.78
C ILE A 6 -15.95 -13.75 5.18
N ILE A 7 -14.71 -13.29 4.92
CA ILE A 7 -14.25 -11.93 5.18
C ILE A 7 -15.07 -10.92 4.37
N TYR A 8 -15.26 -11.17 3.06
CA TYR A 8 -16.11 -10.33 2.21
C TYR A 8 -17.53 -10.19 2.79
N ARG A 9 -18.16 -11.33 3.13
CA ARG A 9 -19.54 -11.34 3.64
C ARG A 9 -19.65 -10.56 4.96
N GLN A 10 -18.67 -10.68 5.84
CA GLN A 10 -18.66 -9.99 7.12
C GLN A 10 -18.41 -8.49 6.95
N ILE A 11 -17.49 -8.08 6.07
CA ILE A 11 -17.24 -6.67 5.75
C ILE A 11 -18.49 -6.03 5.16
N ILE A 12 -19.09 -6.64 4.14
CA ILE A 12 -20.29 -6.08 3.48
C ILE A 12 -21.46 -6.00 4.46
N LYS A 13 -21.66 -7.02 5.32
CA LYS A 13 -22.66 -6.95 6.38
C LYS A 13 -22.42 -5.72 7.26
N ASN A 14 -21.21 -5.54 7.80
CA ASN A 14 -20.91 -4.42 8.70
C ASN A 14 -21.06 -3.05 8.02
N ILE A 15 -20.76 -2.94 6.72
CA ILE A 15 -20.96 -1.70 5.96
C ILE A 15 -22.46 -1.42 5.81
N THR A 16 -23.23 -2.39 5.32
CA THR A 16 -24.66 -2.23 5.05
C THR A 16 -25.51 -2.05 6.31
N THR A 17 -25.08 -2.59 7.45
CA THR A 17 -25.72 -2.38 8.76
C THR A 17 -25.21 -1.14 9.49
N ASN A 18 -24.34 -0.34 8.86
CA ASN A 18 -23.75 0.86 9.46
C ASN A 18 -22.99 0.58 10.77
N GLN A 19 -22.34 -0.57 10.86
CA GLN A 19 -21.56 -1.04 12.03
C GLN A 19 -20.05 -0.99 11.80
N CYS A 20 -19.60 -0.52 10.63
CA CYS A 20 -18.18 -0.30 10.34
C CYS A 20 -17.75 1.07 10.91
N PRO A 21 -16.88 1.16 11.93
CA PRO A 21 -16.53 2.43 12.56
C PRO A 21 -15.94 3.46 11.59
N LEU A 22 -15.15 2.99 10.61
CA LEU A 22 -14.54 3.84 9.59
C LEU A 22 -15.59 4.47 8.66
N LEU A 23 -16.63 3.71 8.33
CA LEU A 23 -17.67 4.07 7.37
C LEU A 23 -18.99 4.43 8.02
N TYR A 24 -19.00 4.59 9.35
CA TYR A 24 -20.19 4.96 10.09
C TYR A 24 -20.74 6.29 9.57
N LEU A 25 -22.04 6.29 9.30
CA LEU A 25 -22.80 7.43 8.84
C LEU A 25 -23.87 7.79 9.87
N ASP A 26 -23.98 9.08 10.15
CA ASP A 26 -25.08 9.67 10.91
C ASP A 26 -25.69 10.84 10.14
N ILE A 27 -26.84 11.33 10.59
CA ILE A 27 -27.57 12.43 9.93
C ILE A 27 -26.76 13.74 9.87
N ASP A 28 -25.84 13.92 10.82
CA ASP A 28 -24.97 15.09 10.90
C ASP A 28 -23.68 14.96 10.06
N THR A 29 -23.52 13.86 9.30
CA THR A 29 -22.34 13.65 8.46
C THR A 29 -22.31 14.66 7.32
N SER A 30 -21.22 15.44 7.24
CA SER A 30 -21.06 16.43 6.17
C SER A 30 -20.95 15.79 4.78
N ASN A 31 -21.33 16.52 3.72
CA ASN A 31 -21.19 16.06 2.34
C ASN A 31 -19.76 15.67 1.96
N SER A 32 -18.76 16.40 2.46
CA SER A 32 -17.35 16.10 2.20
C SER A 32 -16.94 14.76 2.84
N ASP A 33 -17.40 14.50 4.06
CA ASP A 33 -17.12 13.25 4.77
C ASP A 33 -17.89 12.08 4.15
N LEU A 34 -19.14 12.29 3.73
CA LEU A 34 -19.91 11.32 2.93
C LEU A 34 -19.19 10.93 1.65
N LEU A 35 -18.61 11.91 0.94
CA LEU A 35 -17.86 11.65 -0.29
C LEU A 35 -16.61 10.80 -0.01
N ILE A 36 -15.84 11.15 1.02
CA ILE A 36 -14.64 10.39 1.40
C ILE A 36 -15.01 8.97 1.82
N LYS A 37 -16.01 8.81 2.70
CA LYS A 37 -16.48 7.51 3.17
C LYS A 37 -17.05 6.66 2.01
N SER A 38 -17.74 7.27 1.05
CA SER A 38 -18.21 6.56 -0.14
C SER A 38 -17.05 5.97 -0.95
N VAL A 39 -15.99 6.76 -1.19
CA VAL A 39 -14.79 6.28 -1.90
C VAL A 39 -14.11 5.15 -1.13
N VAL A 40 -13.89 5.34 0.18
CA VAL A 40 -13.26 4.33 1.04
C VAL A 40 -14.10 3.04 1.08
N GLY A 41 -15.42 3.16 1.17
CA GLY A 41 -16.35 2.03 1.15
C GLY A 41 -16.26 1.21 -0.14
N HIS A 42 -16.21 1.87 -1.30
CA HIS A 42 -16.04 1.19 -2.58
C HIS A 42 -14.69 0.46 -2.68
N VAL A 43 -13.60 1.08 -2.22
CA VAL A 43 -12.26 0.47 -2.21
C VAL A 43 -12.25 -0.79 -1.34
N ILE A 44 -12.82 -0.73 -0.13
CA ILE A 44 -12.91 -1.88 0.77
C ILE A 44 -13.79 -3.00 0.17
N ALA A 45 -14.95 -2.65 -0.38
CA ALA A 45 -15.85 -3.62 -0.99
C ALA A 45 -15.20 -4.32 -2.20
N LEU A 46 -14.51 -3.56 -3.06
CA LEU A 46 -13.78 -4.09 -4.20
C LEU A 46 -12.67 -5.05 -3.75
N HIS A 47 -11.74 -4.59 -2.91
CA HIS A 47 -10.58 -5.41 -2.54
C HIS A 47 -10.91 -6.60 -1.64
N SER A 48 -12.00 -6.55 -0.88
CA SER A 48 -12.50 -7.72 -0.15
C SER A 48 -13.13 -8.78 -1.05
N SER A 49 -13.61 -8.39 -2.25
CA SER A 49 -14.19 -9.33 -3.23
C SER A 49 -13.15 -10.06 -4.09
N LEU A 50 -11.91 -9.55 -4.10
CA LEU A 50 -10.81 -10.13 -4.88
C LEU A 50 -10.08 -11.23 -4.10
N PRO A 51 -9.41 -12.17 -4.79
CA PRO A 51 -8.43 -13.06 -4.16
C PRO A 51 -7.33 -12.27 -3.43
N ALA A 52 -6.77 -12.84 -2.35
CA ALA A 52 -5.77 -12.16 -1.53
C ALA A 52 -4.50 -11.77 -2.31
N ASP A 53 -4.13 -12.53 -3.33
CA ASP A 53 -2.97 -12.30 -4.18
C ASP A 53 -3.22 -11.31 -5.33
N ALA A 54 -4.47 -10.88 -5.53
CA ALA A 54 -4.84 -9.98 -6.62
C ALA A 54 -4.35 -8.54 -6.42
N SER A 55 -4.17 -8.10 -5.16
CA SER A 55 -3.57 -6.81 -4.85
C SER A 55 -3.01 -6.76 -3.42
N PRO A 56 -2.05 -5.84 -3.13
CA PRO A 56 -1.56 -5.65 -1.77
C PRO A 56 -2.67 -5.31 -0.76
N LEU A 57 -3.66 -4.52 -1.17
CA LEU A 57 -4.84 -4.18 -0.34
C LEU A 57 -5.74 -5.38 -0.09
N ALA A 58 -5.95 -6.25 -1.09
CA ALA A 58 -6.72 -7.49 -0.91
C ALA A 58 -6.00 -8.44 0.06
N ASN A 59 -4.66 -8.53 -0.03
CA ASN A 59 -3.86 -9.32 0.90
C ASN A 59 -3.95 -8.78 2.33
N LEU A 60 -3.79 -7.46 2.51
CA LEU A 60 -3.87 -6.80 3.82
C LEU A 60 -5.24 -7.01 4.48
N LEU A 61 -6.33 -6.91 3.71
CA LEU A 61 -7.69 -7.13 4.21
C LEU A 61 -7.93 -8.57 4.68
N GLN A 62 -7.29 -9.56 4.05
CA GLN A 62 -7.56 -10.98 4.31
C GLN A 62 -6.55 -11.63 5.25
N ASN A 63 -5.30 -11.17 5.25
CA ASN A 63 -4.16 -11.80 5.91
C ASN A 63 -3.40 -10.84 6.82
N LEU A 64 -4.07 -9.84 7.42
CA LEU A 64 -3.44 -8.78 8.21
C LEU A 64 -2.41 -9.30 9.24
N ASN A 65 -2.70 -10.41 9.91
CA ASN A 65 -1.81 -11.03 10.91
C ASN A 65 -0.51 -11.59 10.31
N ASN A 66 -0.53 -11.94 9.02
CA ASN A 66 0.62 -12.43 8.26
C ASN A 66 1.35 -11.31 7.50
N CYS A 67 0.83 -10.08 7.58
CA CYS A 67 1.35 -8.90 6.90
C CYS A 67 2.39 -8.13 7.75
N THR A 68 3.12 -8.81 8.63
CA THR A 68 4.18 -8.19 9.45
C THR A 68 5.35 -7.78 8.56
N GLY A 69 5.74 -6.50 8.65
CA GLY A 69 6.85 -5.96 7.86
C GLY A 69 6.53 -5.61 6.40
N LEU A 70 5.25 -5.67 5.98
CA LEU A 70 4.85 -5.14 4.67
C LEU A 70 4.86 -3.62 4.70
N TYR A 71 5.80 -3.03 3.95
CA TYR A 71 5.76 -1.61 3.61
C TYR A 71 4.56 -1.39 2.68
N ILE A 72 3.64 -0.50 3.05
CA ILE A 72 2.56 -0.12 2.16
C ILE A 72 3.17 0.77 1.08
N LEU A 73 3.34 0.22 -0.12
CA LEU A 73 3.77 0.96 -1.30
C LEU A 73 2.63 1.90 -1.71
N THR A 74 2.59 3.09 -1.12
CA THR A 74 1.58 4.11 -1.42
C THR A 74 1.99 4.97 -2.60
N SER A 75 3.28 4.94 -2.96
CA SER A 75 3.86 5.78 -4.00
C SER A 75 5.06 5.12 -4.69
N SER A 76 5.41 5.63 -5.87
CA SER A 76 6.65 5.28 -6.57
C SER A 76 7.91 5.57 -5.72
N SER A 77 7.82 6.57 -4.82
CA SER A 77 8.91 6.89 -3.87
C SER A 77 9.09 5.79 -2.82
N ASP A 78 8.01 5.15 -2.37
CA ASP A 78 8.09 4.03 -1.43
C ASP A 78 8.76 2.83 -2.09
N VAL A 79 8.46 2.59 -3.38
CA VAL A 79 9.11 1.54 -4.18
C VAL A 79 10.61 1.80 -4.28
N GLU A 80 10.99 3.04 -4.62
CA GLU A 80 12.39 3.44 -4.68
C GLU A 80 13.08 3.25 -3.32
N SER A 81 12.45 3.67 -2.23
CA SER A 81 12.99 3.55 -0.87
C SER A 81 13.26 2.10 -0.45
N ILE A 82 12.37 1.15 -0.80
CA ILE A 82 12.58 -0.27 -0.51
C ILE A 82 13.73 -0.83 -1.33
N ILE A 83 13.78 -0.52 -2.63
CA ILE A 83 14.87 -0.97 -3.51
C ILE A 83 16.21 -0.46 -2.97
N LEU A 84 16.27 0.83 -2.60
CA LEU A 84 17.46 1.45 -2.00
C LEU A 84 17.85 0.77 -0.68
N SER A 85 16.89 0.47 0.18
CA SER A 85 17.13 -0.20 1.46
C SER A 85 17.64 -1.64 1.28
N ALA A 86 17.10 -2.38 0.30
CA ALA A 86 17.56 -3.72 -0.03
C ALA A 86 19.00 -3.72 -0.61
N VAL A 87 19.32 -2.73 -1.44
CA VAL A 87 20.69 -2.52 -1.95
C VAL A 87 21.65 -2.15 -0.82
N PHE A 88 21.22 -1.29 0.12
CA PHE A 88 22.01 -0.92 1.31
C PHE A 88 22.37 -2.13 2.17
N GLN A 89 21.41 -3.00 2.45
CA GLN A 89 21.62 -4.19 3.28
C GLN A 89 22.64 -5.16 2.66
N ARG A 90 22.76 -5.17 1.34
CA ARG A 90 23.66 -6.09 0.62
C ARG A 90 25.06 -5.54 0.41
N ASN A 91 25.18 -4.23 0.12
CA ASN A 91 26.43 -3.62 -0.34
C ASN A 91 26.98 -2.55 0.63
N GLY A 92 26.31 -2.32 1.76
CA GLY A 92 26.70 -1.28 2.71
C GLY A 92 26.39 0.13 2.18
N GLN A 93 27.36 1.04 2.23
CA GLN A 93 27.19 2.42 1.77
C GLN A 93 27.15 2.51 0.24
N PHE A 94 26.25 3.34 -0.26
CA PHE A 94 26.19 3.71 -1.67
C PHE A 94 26.04 5.22 -1.84
N THR A 95 26.52 5.74 -2.97
CA THR A 95 26.29 7.13 -3.39
C THR A 95 25.13 7.16 -4.37
N ARG A 96 24.11 7.98 -4.10
CA ARG A 96 23.02 8.26 -5.05
C ARG A 96 23.39 9.45 -5.92
N TYR A 97 23.32 9.29 -7.24
CA TYR A 97 23.58 10.36 -8.21
C TYR A 97 22.38 10.53 -9.13
N GLN A 98 21.86 11.76 -9.25
CA GLN A 98 20.83 12.09 -10.23
C GLN A 98 21.47 12.85 -11.39
N CYS A 99 21.38 12.28 -12.59
CA CYS A 99 21.84 12.94 -13.80
C CYS A 99 20.86 14.04 -14.21
N LYS A 100 21.36 15.05 -14.93
CA LYS A 100 20.54 16.15 -15.49
C LYS A 100 19.42 15.68 -16.41
N CYS A 101 19.54 14.49 -17.00
CA CYS A 101 18.47 13.87 -17.80
C CYS A 101 17.38 13.18 -16.97
N GLY A 102 17.45 13.24 -15.64
CA GLY A 102 16.44 12.70 -14.72
C GLY A 102 16.71 11.29 -14.22
N TYR A 103 17.63 10.56 -14.84
CA TYR A 103 18.01 9.21 -14.39
C TYR A 103 18.76 9.24 -13.06
N VAL A 104 18.41 8.31 -12.16
CA VAL A 104 19.04 8.11 -10.86
C VAL A 104 19.93 6.87 -10.92
N TYR A 105 21.18 7.01 -10.48
CA TYR A 105 22.20 5.97 -10.42
C TYR A 105 22.57 5.68 -8.97
N LEU A 106 22.85 4.41 -8.68
CA LEU A 106 23.34 3.94 -7.39
C LEU A 106 24.75 3.40 -7.58
N ILE A 107 25.70 3.98 -6.85
CA ILE A 107 27.12 3.65 -6.94
C ILE A 107 27.53 2.97 -5.64
N GLY A 108 27.81 1.67 -5.71
CA GLY A 108 28.27 0.86 -4.57
C GLY A 108 29.78 0.84 -4.41
N ASP A 109 30.29 -0.02 -3.51
CA ASP A 109 31.71 -0.32 -3.31
C ASP A 109 32.60 0.91 -3.12
N CYS A 110 32.16 1.86 -2.29
CA CYS A 110 32.83 3.13 -2.02
C CYS A 110 33.03 4.05 -3.24
N GLY A 111 32.44 3.71 -4.39
CA GLY A 111 32.53 4.53 -5.60
C GLY A 111 31.85 5.89 -5.43
N GLN A 112 32.49 6.93 -5.95
CA GLN A 112 31.97 8.29 -5.94
C GLN A 112 31.48 8.72 -7.33
N ALA A 113 30.41 9.51 -7.35
CA ALA A 113 29.82 10.05 -8.58
C ALA A 113 30.74 10.99 -9.38
N ASN A 114 31.87 11.38 -8.79
CA ASN A 114 32.91 12.20 -9.39
C ASN A 114 33.96 11.37 -10.17
N GLY A 115 33.80 10.05 -10.26
CA GLY A 115 34.71 9.15 -10.99
C GLY A 115 36.05 8.90 -10.29
N ARG A 116 36.19 9.25 -9.02
CA ARG A 116 37.36 8.91 -8.20
C ARG A 116 36.97 7.80 -7.22
N GLY A 117 37.42 6.58 -7.53
CA GLY A 117 37.43 5.44 -6.63
C GLY A 117 38.80 5.27 -5.99
#